data_AF-A0AAD9LEV3-F1
#
_entry.id   AF-A0AAD9LEV3-F1
#
_cell.length_a   1.000
_cell.length_b   1.000
_cell.length_c   1.000
_cell.angle_alpha   90.00
_cell.angle_beta   90.00
_cell.angle_gamma   90.00
#
_symmetry.space_group_name_H-M   'P 1'
#
loop_
_entity.id
_entity.type
_entity.pdbx_description
1 polymer ?
#
loop_
_entity_poly.entity_id
_entity_poly.type
_entity_poly.pdbx_seq_one_letter_code
_entity_poly.pdbx_strand_id
1 'polypeptide(L)'
;MSGEQRKKDPPMYEGKYGEDIELWIFATEQYYASRRELMEADTSDFVTMISSNLGKSVLNWYRAFIAECEGTNVQPTWSLFKGRLRTRFRPKDFEYDLRERMFRLKQNETIHDYVSKFQDLLSQTELSISELEKRFFFQNAILEAEAQAFKTDDQKRPVTIFIDNGSSLNGVTEELVKKLELDVTEGDMIQVDLGYDQVVHRPRRTVEMSLQLPGFPLTTGTFQVMPVPEGKDIVLGMMWLREQNPDIDWNTGQIAPRIKVENTQTVKLRLPKTRPARWVAGQRRARVAQDPWPQRPVWANEDYFVQTVPADVA
;
A
#
# COMPACT_ATOMS: atom_id res chain seq x y z
N MET A 1 30.95 -36.97 19.17
CA MET A 1 31.17 -35.56 19.57
C MET A 1 30.06 -34.75 18.93
N SER A 2 29.08 -34.34 19.73
CA SER A 2 27.93 -33.55 19.26
C SER A 2 28.41 -32.15 18.89
N GLY A 3 28.14 -31.72 17.66
CA GLY A 3 28.51 -30.40 17.18
C GLY A 3 27.77 -29.33 17.98
N GLU A 4 28.52 -28.56 18.74
CA GLU A 4 28.03 -27.36 19.42
C GLU A 4 27.62 -26.36 18.34
N GLN A 5 26.33 -26.38 17.97
CA GLN A 5 25.74 -25.31 17.17
C GLN A 5 26.03 -24.00 17.91
N ARG A 6 26.79 -23.11 17.26
CA ARG A 6 26.96 -21.72 17.71
C ARG A 6 25.56 -21.15 18.00
N LYS A 7 25.21 -21.03 19.28
CA LYS A 7 23.97 -20.36 19.68
C LYS A 7 24.04 -18.96 19.11
N LYS A 8 23.07 -18.59 18.25
CA LYS A 8 22.86 -17.20 17.86
C LYS A 8 22.69 -16.36 19.13
N ASP A 9 23.05 -15.08 19.05
CA ASP A 9 22.82 -14.16 20.16
C ASP A 9 21.33 -14.13 20.51
N PRO A 10 20.98 -14.00 21.81
CA PRO A 10 19.59 -13.93 22.21
C PRO A 10 18.91 -12.68 21.61
N PRO A 11 17.62 -12.76 21.25
CA PRO A 11 16.88 -11.61 20.75
C PRO A 11 16.90 -10.45 21.74
N MET A 12 17.27 -9.26 21.25
CA MET A 12 17.30 -8.03 22.05
C MET A 12 16.12 -7.14 21.67
N TYR A 13 15.53 -6.49 22.67
CA TYR A 13 14.48 -5.48 22.49
C TYR A 13 14.95 -4.15 23.05
N GLU A 14 15.05 -3.14 22.19
CA GLU A 14 15.51 -1.81 22.59
C GLU A 14 14.35 -0.94 23.04
N GLY A 15 13.10 -1.33 22.73
CA GLY A 15 11.91 -0.55 23.09
C GLY A 15 11.83 0.76 22.31
N LYS A 16 12.38 0.78 21.09
CA LYS A 16 12.28 1.91 20.17
C LYS A 16 10.91 1.94 19.51
N TYR A 17 10.50 3.13 19.10
CA TYR A 17 9.29 3.30 18.30
C TYR A 17 9.41 2.50 16.99
N GLY A 18 8.37 1.73 16.66
CA GLY A 18 8.31 0.89 15.47
C GLY A 18 8.89 -0.53 15.62
N GLU A 19 9.54 -0.86 16.74
CA GLU A 19 9.92 -2.26 17.01
C GLU A 19 8.70 -3.12 17.31
N ASP A 20 8.69 -4.35 16.78
CA ASP A 20 7.61 -5.30 16.98
C ASP A 20 7.83 -6.09 18.28
N ILE A 21 7.08 -5.68 19.31
CA ILE A 21 7.09 -6.32 20.64
C ILE A 21 6.61 -7.77 20.59
N GLU A 22 5.63 -8.10 19.75
CA GLU A 22 5.08 -9.46 19.67
C GLU A 22 6.06 -10.40 18.97
N LEU A 23 6.72 -9.92 17.92
CA LEU A 23 7.81 -10.65 17.27
C LEU A 23 8.97 -10.90 18.22
N TRP A 24 9.37 -9.89 19.04
CA TRP A 24 10.41 -10.09 20.04
C TRP A 24 10.01 -11.10 21.13
N ILE A 25 8.78 -11.01 21.64
CA ILE A 25 8.25 -11.98 22.61
C ILE A 25 8.34 -13.38 21.98
N PHE A 26 7.77 -13.56 20.79
CA PHE A 26 7.79 -14.84 20.08
C PHE A 26 9.21 -15.37 19.89
N ALA A 27 10.13 -14.55 19.37
CA ALA A 27 11.52 -14.94 19.14
C ALA A 27 12.23 -15.34 20.45
N THR A 28 11.96 -14.63 21.55
CA THR A 28 12.51 -14.94 22.87
C THR A 28 11.98 -16.27 23.39
N GLU A 29 10.67 -16.51 23.28
CA GLU A 29 10.07 -17.79 23.67
C GLU A 29 10.61 -18.96 22.83
N GLN A 30 10.86 -18.76 21.53
CA GLN A 30 11.50 -19.76 20.66
C GLN A 30 12.96 -20.00 21.04
N TYR A 31 13.72 -18.95 21.34
CA TYR A 31 15.13 -19.06 21.73
C TYR A 31 15.30 -19.86 23.02
N TYR A 32 14.41 -19.63 23.99
CA TYR A 32 14.40 -20.32 25.29
C TYR A 32 13.48 -21.54 25.32
N ALA A 33 13.08 -22.10 24.17
CA ALA A 33 12.19 -23.27 24.12
C ALA A 33 12.70 -24.48 24.91
N SER A 34 14.03 -24.68 24.98
CA SER A 34 14.67 -25.71 25.83
C SER A 34 14.50 -25.49 27.34
N ARG A 35 14.07 -24.29 27.75
CA ARG A 35 13.83 -23.85 29.13
C ARG A 35 12.37 -23.47 29.34
N ARG A 36 11.44 -24.02 28.54
CA ARG A 36 10.00 -23.72 28.60
C ARG A 36 9.42 -23.97 30.01
N GLU A 37 9.89 -24.98 30.73
CA GLU A 37 9.48 -25.23 32.11
C GLU A 37 9.73 -24.03 33.04
N LEU A 38 10.84 -23.31 32.88
CA LEU A 38 11.14 -22.10 33.66
C LEU A 38 10.21 -20.94 33.29
N MET A 39 9.72 -20.88 32.04
CA MET A 39 8.75 -19.87 31.62
C MET A 39 7.35 -20.16 32.15
N GLU A 40 6.99 -21.45 32.24
CA GLU A 40 5.68 -21.92 32.68
C GLU A 40 5.57 -22.04 34.20
N ALA A 41 6.70 -22.10 34.92
CA ALA A 41 6.75 -22.16 36.37
C ALA A 41 6.18 -20.91 37.08
N ASP A 42 5.87 -19.83 36.33
CA ASP A 42 5.31 -18.58 36.83
C ASP A 42 6.13 -17.97 37.99
N THR A 43 7.45 -18.15 37.96
CA THR A 43 8.42 -17.56 38.89
C THR A 43 9.12 -16.35 38.27
N SER A 44 9.92 -15.63 39.06
CA SER A 44 10.77 -14.53 38.62
C SER A 44 12.05 -14.97 37.89
N ASP A 45 12.36 -16.27 37.88
CA ASP A 45 13.64 -16.80 37.40
C ASP A 45 13.82 -16.55 35.90
N PHE A 46 12.75 -16.75 35.12
CA PHE A 46 12.80 -16.52 33.68
C PHE A 46 12.96 -15.04 33.35
N VAL A 47 12.24 -14.16 34.05
CA VAL A 47 12.34 -12.71 33.86
C VAL A 47 13.73 -12.20 34.20
N THR A 48 14.33 -12.72 35.27
CA THR A 48 15.72 -12.42 35.64
C THR A 48 16.69 -12.91 34.57
N MET A 49 16.49 -14.12 34.03
CA MET A 49 17.33 -14.71 33.00
C MET A 49 17.38 -13.91 31.70
N ILE A 50 16.23 -13.39 31.25
CA ILE A 50 16.17 -12.60 30.00
C ILE A 50 16.58 -11.14 30.19
N SER A 51 16.68 -10.66 31.44
CA SER A 51 16.96 -9.24 31.74
C SER A 51 18.27 -8.75 31.11
N SER A 52 19.27 -9.64 30.98
CA SER A 52 20.56 -9.33 30.34
C SER A 52 20.45 -9.01 28.85
N ASN A 53 19.34 -9.37 28.20
CA ASN A 53 19.12 -9.18 26.77
C ASN A 53 18.20 -7.99 26.49
N LEU A 54 17.80 -7.24 27.52
CA LEU A 54 17.00 -6.04 27.36
C LEU A 54 17.90 -4.87 26.95
N GLY A 55 17.46 -4.09 25.96
CA GLY A 55 18.13 -2.86 25.57
C GLY A 55 18.01 -1.78 26.64
N LYS A 56 18.80 -0.71 26.50
CA LYS A 56 18.99 0.30 27.56
C LYS A 56 17.69 0.96 28.02
N SER A 57 16.79 1.27 27.10
CA SER A 57 15.49 1.90 27.42
C SER A 57 14.61 0.95 28.23
N VAL A 58 14.57 -0.32 27.82
CA VAL A 58 13.75 -1.36 28.47
C VAL A 58 14.32 -1.72 29.83
N LEU A 59 15.64 -1.78 30.00
CA LEU A 59 16.30 -1.96 31.30
C LEU A 59 15.95 -0.84 32.30
N ASN A 60 15.92 0.41 31.83
CA ASN A 60 15.54 1.55 32.67
C ASN A 60 14.09 1.48 33.15
N TRP A 61 13.20 0.86 32.36
CA TRP A 61 11.84 0.57 32.78
C TRP A 61 11.78 -0.68 33.67
N TYR A 62 12.53 -1.73 33.34
CA TYR A 62 12.58 -2.99 34.07
C TYR A 62 12.94 -2.79 35.55
N ARG A 63 13.94 -1.94 35.85
CA ARG A 63 14.26 -1.59 37.25
C ARG A 63 13.08 -0.98 38.02
N ALA A 64 12.24 -0.20 37.37
CA ALA A 64 11.07 0.42 38.00
C ALA A 64 9.93 -0.59 38.17
N PHE A 65 9.76 -1.48 37.19
CA PHE A 65 8.83 -2.61 37.27
C PHE A 65 9.16 -3.56 38.44
N ILE A 66 10.44 -3.91 38.63
CA ILE A 66 10.86 -4.74 39.77
C ILE A 66 10.57 -4.05 41.10
N ALA A 67 10.90 -2.76 41.24
CA ALA A 67 10.62 -2.01 42.46
C ALA A 67 9.10 -1.92 42.77
N GLU A 68 8.25 -1.81 41.74
CA GLU A 68 6.79 -1.85 41.90
C GLU A 68 6.31 -3.23 42.38
N CYS A 69 6.82 -4.30 41.79
CA CYS A 69 6.52 -5.68 42.20
C CYS A 69 6.93 -5.95 43.66
N GLU A 70 8.11 -5.49 44.07
CA GLU A 70 8.58 -5.60 45.45
C GLU A 70 7.69 -4.82 46.42
N GLY A 71 7.33 -3.57 46.07
CA GLY A 71 6.46 -2.72 46.89
C GLY A 71 5.02 -3.25 47.03
N THR A 72 4.56 -4.06 46.08
CA THR A 72 3.22 -4.68 46.08
C THR A 72 3.23 -6.16 46.48
N ASN A 73 4.39 -6.73 46.79
CA ASN A 73 4.59 -8.15 47.10
C ASN A 73 4.05 -9.11 46.01
N VAL A 74 4.23 -8.73 44.75
CA VAL A 74 3.82 -9.51 43.57
C VAL A 74 5.06 -10.07 42.89
N GLN A 75 5.04 -11.35 42.49
CA GLN A 75 6.15 -11.96 41.76
C GLN A 75 6.20 -11.44 40.30
N PRO A 76 7.38 -11.02 39.79
CA PRO A 76 7.54 -10.56 38.42
C PRO A 76 7.60 -11.77 37.46
N THR A 77 6.46 -12.41 37.24
CA THR A 77 6.38 -13.60 36.39
C THR A 77 6.46 -13.24 34.90
N TRP A 78 6.73 -14.22 34.03
CA TRP A 78 6.80 -13.96 32.58
C TRP A 78 5.47 -13.42 32.02
N SER A 79 4.35 -13.92 32.52
CA SER A 79 3.02 -13.44 32.13
C SER A 79 2.82 -11.96 32.50
N LEU A 80 3.13 -11.61 33.75
CA LEU A 80 3.03 -10.25 34.24
C LEU A 80 3.98 -9.30 33.48
N PHE A 81 5.22 -9.72 33.26
CA PHE A 81 6.20 -8.97 32.50
C PHE A 81 5.71 -8.66 31.08
N LYS A 82 5.22 -9.67 30.33
CA LYS A 82 4.65 -9.45 28.98
C LYS A 82 3.49 -8.45 29.00
N GLY A 83 2.58 -8.59 29.96
CA GLY A 83 1.44 -7.67 30.12
C GLY A 83 1.90 -6.23 30.34
N ARG A 84 2.81 -6.01 31.29
CA ARG A 84 3.31 -4.67 31.62
C ARG A 84 4.19 -4.08 30.51
N LEU A 85 4.97 -4.91 29.82
CA LEU A 85 5.77 -4.50 28.67
C LEU A 85 4.87 -3.98 27.54
N ARG A 86 3.78 -4.71 27.22
CA ARG A 86 2.77 -4.25 26.26
C ARG A 86 2.14 -2.94 26.68
N THR A 87 1.69 -2.81 27.94
CA THR A 87 1.12 -1.54 28.45
C THR A 87 2.07 -0.36 28.32
N ARG A 88 3.39 -0.59 28.48
CA ARG A 88 4.39 0.48 28.49
C ARG A 88 4.87 0.89 27.10
N PHE A 89 5.08 -0.07 26.20
CA PHE A 89 5.77 0.14 24.92
C PHE A 89 4.86 0.04 23.71
N ARG A 90 3.64 -0.49 23.85
CA ARG A 90 2.66 -0.49 22.78
C ARG A 90 1.97 0.88 22.70
N PRO A 91 1.94 1.53 21.52
CA PRO A 91 1.13 2.72 21.31
C PRO A 91 -0.34 2.50 21.69
N LYS A 92 -0.99 3.52 22.26
CA LYS A 92 -2.44 3.45 22.57
C LYS A 92 -3.29 3.30 21.31
N ASP A 93 -2.91 4.01 20.25
CA ASP A 93 -3.57 3.98 18.94
C ASP A 93 -2.82 3.05 17.98
N PHE A 94 -2.45 1.86 18.43
CA PHE A 94 -1.57 0.94 17.70
C PHE A 94 -2.06 0.63 16.26
N GLU A 95 -3.36 0.42 16.08
CA GLU A 95 -3.96 0.15 14.77
C GLU A 95 -3.91 1.34 13.82
N TYR A 96 -4.06 2.54 14.37
CA TYR A 96 -3.91 3.78 13.60
C TYR A 96 -2.43 3.98 13.23
N ASP A 97 -1.54 3.81 14.20
CA ASP A 97 -0.09 3.92 14.03
C ASP A 97 0.45 2.96 12.95
N LEU A 98 -0.02 1.70 12.93
CA LEU A 98 0.32 0.75 11.88
C LEU A 98 -0.16 1.20 10.49
N ARG A 99 -1.41 1.66 10.37
CA ARG A 99 -1.95 2.19 9.10
C ARG A 99 -1.21 3.43 8.64
N GLU A 100 -0.84 4.31 9.57
CA GLU A 100 -0.04 5.49 9.28
C GLU A 100 1.38 5.12 8.81
N ARG A 101 1.98 4.09 9.40
CA ARG A 101 3.27 3.53 8.94
C ARG A 101 3.16 2.88 7.57
N MET A 102 2.08 2.13 7.29
CA MET A 102 1.82 1.56 5.97
C MET A 102 1.62 2.65 4.91
N PHE A 103 0.87 3.70 5.25
CA PHE A 103 0.64 4.84 4.37
C PHE A 103 1.93 5.61 4.06
N ARG A 104 2.79 5.79 5.07
CA ARG A 104 4.09 6.45 4.89
C ARG A 104 5.17 5.56 4.31
N LEU A 105 4.91 4.26 4.14
CA LEU A 105 5.89 3.35 3.53
C LEU A 105 6.00 3.68 2.03
N LYS A 106 7.16 4.20 1.63
CA LYS A 106 7.49 4.49 0.23
C LYS A 106 8.58 3.53 -0.24
N GLN A 107 8.55 3.19 -1.53
CA GLN A 107 9.58 2.34 -2.13
C GLN A 107 10.85 3.16 -2.39
N ASN A 108 11.81 3.08 -1.47
CA ASN A 108 13.12 3.73 -1.61
C ASN A 108 14.25 2.73 -1.95
N GLU A 109 13.95 1.44 -1.88
CA GLU A 109 14.89 0.32 -2.07
C GLU A 109 14.31 -0.64 -3.13
N THR A 110 14.67 -1.94 -3.09
CA THR A 110 14.09 -2.93 -4.00
C THR A 110 12.61 -3.18 -3.67
N ILE A 111 11.86 -3.66 -4.67
CA ILE A 111 10.45 -4.03 -4.44
C ILE A 111 10.32 -5.17 -3.43
N HIS A 112 11.29 -6.08 -3.37
CA HIS A 112 11.30 -7.16 -2.40
C HIS A 112 11.43 -6.62 -0.98
N ASP A 113 12.33 -5.66 -0.75
CA ASP A 113 12.50 -5.04 0.56
C ASP A 113 11.24 -4.25 0.97
N TYR A 114 10.62 -3.53 0.03
CA TYR A 114 9.36 -2.84 0.25
C TYR A 114 8.22 -3.81 0.59
N VAL A 115 8.03 -4.86 -0.21
CA VAL A 115 6.98 -5.88 0.01
C VAL A 115 7.19 -6.58 1.34
N SER A 116 8.44 -6.90 1.71
CA SER A 116 8.76 -7.48 3.01
C SER A 116 8.38 -6.52 4.14
N LYS A 117 8.81 -5.25 4.09
CA LYS A 117 8.44 -4.23 5.09
C LYS A 117 6.92 -4.05 5.19
N PHE A 118 6.21 -4.09 4.07
CA PHE A 118 4.75 -3.99 4.03
C PHE A 118 4.06 -5.22 4.63
N GLN A 119 4.54 -6.43 4.30
CA GLN A 119 4.05 -7.68 4.87
C GLN A 119 4.32 -7.77 6.37
N ASP A 120 5.47 -7.29 6.83
CA ASP A 120 5.82 -7.22 8.24
C ASP A 120 4.83 -6.31 8.99
N LEU A 121 4.51 -5.13 8.44
CA LEU A 121 3.47 -4.26 9.00
C LEU A 121 2.08 -4.91 8.98
N LEU A 122 1.72 -5.61 7.90
CA LEU A 122 0.43 -6.34 7.80
C LEU A 122 0.34 -7.45 8.84
N SER A 123 1.43 -8.14 9.13
CA SER A 123 1.45 -9.22 10.12
C SER A 123 1.19 -8.73 11.55
N GLN A 124 1.46 -7.45 11.82
CA GLN A 124 1.28 -6.82 13.13
C GLN A 124 -0.17 -6.35 13.38
N THR A 125 -1.02 -6.28 12.35
CA THR A 125 -2.39 -5.77 12.49
C THR A 125 -3.28 -6.77 13.23
N GLU A 126 -4.00 -6.32 14.25
CA GLU A 126 -5.01 -7.11 14.94
C GLU A 126 -6.36 -7.02 14.23
N LEU A 127 -6.62 -5.90 13.54
CA LEU A 127 -7.81 -5.72 12.74
C LEU A 127 -7.54 -6.13 11.29
N SER A 128 -8.46 -6.92 10.74
CA SER A 128 -8.42 -7.29 9.33
C SER A 128 -8.40 -6.03 8.46
N ILE A 129 -7.37 -5.88 7.63
CA ILE A 129 -7.34 -4.87 6.59
C ILE A 129 -8.02 -5.42 5.34
N SER A 130 -8.97 -4.66 4.77
CA SER A 130 -9.67 -5.05 3.55
C SER A 130 -8.70 -5.11 2.35
N GLU A 131 -9.01 -5.93 1.34
CA GLU A 131 -8.21 -5.98 0.12
C GLU A 131 -8.15 -4.61 -0.60
N LEU A 132 -9.20 -3.79 -0.45
CA LEU A 132 -9.22 -2.44 -0.97
C LEU A 132 -8.23 -1.52 -0.24
N GLU A 133 -8.18 -1.58 1.09
CA GLU A 133 -7.20 -0.83 1.89
C GLU A 133 -5.76 -1.28 1.60
N LYS A 134 -5.51 -2.59 1.45
CA LYS A 134 -4.18 -3.10 1.07
C LYS A 134 -3.75 -2.54 -0.29
N ARG A 135 -4.67 -2.53 -1.27
CA ARG A 135 -4.44 -1.91 -2.58
C ARG A 135 -4.17 -0.42 -2.43
N PHE A 136 -4.97 0.30 -1.66
CA PHE A 136 -4.77 1.73 -1.39
C PHE A 136 -3.36 2.03 -0.86
N PHE A 137 -2.87 1.30 0.14
CA PHE A 137 -1.51 1.52 0.66
C PHE A 137 -0.42 1.16 -0.35
N PHE A 138 -0.56 0.05 -1.08
CA PHE A 138 0.38 -0.33 -2.13
C PHE A 138 0.41 0.69 -3.27
N GLN A 139 -0.76 1.21 -3.64
CA GLN A 139 -0.91 2.14 -4.72
C GLN A 139 -0.35 3.51 -4.35
N ASN A 140 -0.54 3.99 -3.11
CA ASN A 140 0.00 5.27 -2.61
C ASN A 140 1.54 5.33 -2.48
N ALA A 141 2.26 4.23 -2.70
CA ALA A 141 3.73 4.20 -2.76
C ALA A 141 4.30 4.72 -4.11
N ILE A 142 3.60 5.69 -4.72
CA ILE A 142 3.57 6.04 -6.16
C ILE A 142 4.91 6.43 -6.81
N LEU A 143 4.97 6.02 -8.08
CA LEU A 143 5.94 6.29 -9.14
C LEU A 143 6.03 7.77 -9.53
N GLU A 144 7.23 8.33 -9.44
CA GLU A 144 7.54 9.66 -9.93
C GLU A 144 8.03 9.61 -11.38
N ALA A 145 7.53 10.52 -12.23
CA ALA A 145 8.03 10.68 -13.58
C ALA A 145 8.32 12.15 -13.89
N GLU A 146 9.46 12.41 -14.52
CA GLU A 146 9.76 13.70 -15.14
C GLU A 146 9.07 13.80 -16.50
N ALA A 147 8.49 14.96 -16.79
CA ALA A 147 7.83 15.22 -18.06
C ALA A 147 7.95 16.68 -18.48
N GLN A 148 7.45 16.97 -19.68
CA GLN A 148 7.37 18.32 -20.20
C GLN A 148 5.92 18.72 -20.43
N ALA A 149 5.49 19.80 -19.79
CA ALA A 149 4.17 20.39 -19.96
C ALA A 149 4.24 21.65 -20.81
N PHE A 150 3.23 21.87 -21.65
CA PHE A 150 3.15 23.06 -22.49
C PHE A 150 1.73 23.38 -22.99
N LYS A 151 1.51 24.67 -23.26
CA LYS A 151 0.35 25.19 -24.01
C LYS A 151 0.61 25.17 -25.51
N THR A 152 1.78 25.67 -25.90
CA THR A 152 2.32 25.67 -27.27
C THR A 152 3.72 25.06 -27.27
N ASP A 153 4.14 24.45 -28.37
CA ASP A 153 5.40 23.67 -28.43
C ASP A 153 6.65 24.50 -28.07
N ASP A 154 6.56 25.82 -28.23
CA ASP A 154 7.61 26.80 -27.93
C ASP A 154 7.78 27.08 -26.41
N GLN A 155 6.84 26.63 -25.57
CA GLN A 155 6.81 26.90 -24.12
C GLN A 155 6.91 25.63 -23.27
N LYS A 156 7.73 24.66 -23.70
CA LYS A 156 7.99 23.43 -22.92
C LYS A 156 8.65 23.74 -21.59
N ARG A 157 8.02 23.27 -20.51
CA ARG A 157 8.58 23.35 -19.16
C ARG A 157 8.71 21.97 -18.53
N PRO A 158 9.82 21.67 -17.85
CA PRO A 158 9.93 20.47 -17.06
C PRO A 158 8.94 20.52 -15.90
N VAL A 159 8.27 19.41 -15.66
CA VAL A 159 7.27 19.25 -14.60
C VAL A 159 7.43 17.90 -13.93
N THR A 160 7.01 17.84 -12.68
CA THR A 160 6.96 16.60 -11.90
C THR A 160 5.55 16.03 -11.91
N ILE A 161 5.44 14.73 -12.23
CA ILE A 161 4.16 14.04 -12.31
C ILE A 161 4.02 13.06 -11.16
N PHE A 162 2.81 13.02 -10.62
CA PHE A 162 2.28 12.01 -9.71
C PHE A 162 1.29 11.11 -10.46
N ILE A 163 1.52 9.79 -10.52
CA ILE A 163 0.60 8.86 -11.21
C ILE A 163 -0.26 8.12 -10.18
N ASP A 164 -1.53 8.50 -10.10
CA ASP A 164 -2.44 8.06 -9.03
C ASP A 164 -3.66 7.33 -9.58
N ASN A 165 -3.76 6.04 -9.31
CA ASN A 165 -4.95 5.25 -9.67
C ASN A 165 -6.13 5.44 -8.69
N GLY A 166 -5.92 6.13 -7.57
CA GLY A 166 -6.95 6.60 -6.66
C GLY A 166 -7.69 7.84 -7.17
N SER A 167 -7.07 8.59 -8.11
CA SER A 167 -7.72 9.73 -8.76
C SER A 167 -8.52 9.29 -9.98
N SER A 168 -9.79 9.71 -10.09
CA SER A 168 -10.58 9.51 -11.31
C SER A 168 -10.19 10.47 -12.44
N LEU A 169 -9.58 11.61 -12.12
CA LEU A 169 -9.32 12.71 -13.04
C LEU A 169 -7.83 13.06 -13.08
N ASN A 170 -7.42 13.73 -14.17
CA ASN A 170 -6.10 14.36 -14.22
C ASN A 170 -6.19 15.75 -13.57
N GLY A 171 -5.18 16.11 -12.80
CA GLY A 171 -5.14 17.35 -12.03
C GLY A 171 -3.85 18.13 -12.24
N VAL A 172 -3.92 19.44 -12.04
CA VAL A 172 -2.81 20.36 -12.20
C VAL A 172 -2.85 21.44 -11.12
N THR A 173 -1.68 21.81 -10.61
CA THR A 173 -1.54 22.87 -9.61
C THR A 173 -1.85 24.26 -10.17
N GLU A 174 -2.37 25.15 -9.31
CA GLU A 174 -2.61 26.55 -9.66
C GLU A 174 -1.30 27.27 -10.04
N GLU A 175 -0.20 26.89 -9.41
CA GLU A 175 1.14 27.40 -9.69
C GLU A 175 1.57 27.08 -11.12
N LEU A 176 1.36 25.84 -11.58
CA LEU A 176 1.71 25.46 -12.95
C LEU A 176 0.82 26.16 -13.98
N VAL A 177 -0.48 26.28 -13.71
CA VAL A 177 -1.44 27.00 -14.55
C VAL A 177 -0.98 28.44 -14.81
N LYS A 178 -0.55 29.14 -13.75
CA LYS A 178 -0.02 30.51 -13.86
C LYS A 178 1.30 30.55 -14.63
N LYS A 179 2.22 29.61 -14.38
CA LYS A 179 3.53 29.54 -15.05
C LYS A 179 3.45 29.24 -16.56
N LEU A 180 2.43 28.51 -16.98
CA LEU A 180 2.16 28.16 -18.38
C LEU A 180 1.13 29.08 -19.05
N GLU A 181 0.64 30.10 -18.35
CA GLU A 181 -0.35 31.07 -18.85
C GLU A 181 -1.57 30.36 -19.49
N LEU A 182 -2.05 29.31 -18.82
CA LEU A 182 -3.17 28.49 -19.30
C LEU A 182 -4.51 29.20 -19.09
N ASP A 183 -5.41 29.05 -20.06
CA ASP A 183 -6.75 29.62 -19.99
C ASP A 183 -7.64 28.71 -19.12
N VAL A 184 -8.06 29.23 -17.96
CA VAL A 184 -8.92 28.50 -17.03
C VAL A 184 -10.37 28.66 -17.44
N THR A 185 -11.03 27.54 -17.73
CA THR A 185 -12.47 27.48 -17.95
C THR A 185 -13.16 27.14 -16.64
N GLU A 186 -14.07 28.01 -16.20
CA GLU A 186 -14.95 27.76 -15.06
C GLU A 186 -16.23 27.09 -15.56
N GLY A 187 -16.59 25.96 -14.95
CA GLY A 187 -17.81 25.21 -15.22
C GLY A 187 -18.70 25.11 -13.99
N ASP A 188 -19.65 24.20 -14.06
CA ASP A 188 -20.65 23.98 -13.01
C ASP A 188 -20.01 23.62 -11.65
N MET A 189 -20.77 23.83 -10.57
CA MET A 189 -20.38 23.42 -9.22
C MET A 189 -20.18 21.90 -9.18
N ILE A 190 -18.98 21.47 -8.80
CA ILE A 190 -18.69 20.05 -8.62
C ILE A 190 -18.35 19.78 -7.16
N GLN A 191 -18.84 18.63 -6.70
CA GLN A 191 -18.44 18.04 -5.45
C GLN A 191 -17.08 17.36 -5.64
N VAL A 192 -16.02 17.98 -5.12
CA VAL A 192 -14.68 17.39 -5.15
C VAL A 192 -14.43 16.74 -3.80
N ASP A 193 -14.28 15.42 -3.82
CA ASP A 193 -13.80 14.64 -2.68
C ASP A 193 -12.27 14.72 -2.68
N LEU A 194 -11.71 15.38 -1.66
CA LEU A 194 -10.26 15.54 -1.50
C LEU A 194 -9.64 14.41 -0.65
N GLY A 195 -10.44 13.41 -0.26
CA GLY A 195 -10.08 12.42 0.74
C GLY A 195 -10.18 12.96 2.17
N TYR A 196 -10.25 12.05 3.16
CA TYR A 196 -10.40 12.37 4.60
C TYR A 196 -11.71 13.09 4.97
N ASP A 197 -12.87 12.59 4.51
CA ASP A 197 -14.22 13.10 4.81
C ASP A 197 -14.45 14.61 4.49
N GLN A 198 -13.55 15.24 3.73
CA GLN A 198 -13.70 16.61 3.28
C GLN A 198 -14.28 16.66 1.87
N VAL A 199 -15.55 17.03 1.83
CA VAL A 199 -16.27 17.35 0.60
C VAL A 199 -16.27 18.86 0.41
N VAL A 200 -15.64 19.34 -0.66
CA VAL A 200 -15.62 20.77 -0.99
C VAL A 200 -16.45 21.03 -2.24
N HIS A 201 -17.44 21.92 -2.12
CA HIS A 201 -18.19 22.44 -3.25
C HIS A 201 -17.45 23.64 -3.84
N ARG A 202 -16.92 23.50 -5.05
CA ARG A 202 -16.27 24.57 -5.80
C ARG A 202 -16.74 24.55 -7.25
N PRO A 203 -16.73 25.71 -7.94
CA PRO A 203 -16.88 25.73 -9.39
C PRO A 203 -15.76 24.89 -10.01
N ARG A 204 -16.10 24.00 -10.95
CA ARG A 204 -15.10 23.21 -11.67
C ARG A 204 -14.19 24.16 -12.41
N ARG A 205 -12.89 24.11 -12.13
CA ARG A 205 -11.87 24.85 -12.88
C ARG A 205 -11.06 23.86 -13.70
N THR A 206 -11.04 24.02 -15.00
CA THR A 206 -10.28 23.15 -15.92
C THR A 206 -9.44 23.94 -16.89
N VAL A 207 -8.32 23.35 -17.29
CA VAL A 207 -7.44 23.88 -18.33
C VAL A 207 -7.21 22.81 -19.40
N GLU A 208 -6.94 23.24 -20.62
CA GLU A 208 -6.40 22.36 -21.64
C GLU A 208 -4.88 22.54 -21.72
N MET A 209 -4.16 21.42 -21.70
CA MET A 209 -2.71 21.43 -21.84
C MET A 209 -2.21 20.14 -22.49
N SER A 210 -0.98 20.20 -22.98
CA SER A 210 -0.27 19.04 -23.52
C SER A 210 0.87 18.64 -22.61
N LEU A 211 1.05 17.34 -22.45
CA LEU A 211 2.01 16.71 -21.57
C LEU A 211 2.78 15.64 -22.35
N GLN A 212 4.10 15.79 -22.39
CA GLN A 212 5.01 14.86 -23.04
C GLN A 212 5.80 14.11 -21.96
N LEU A 213 5.49 12.82 -21.78
CA LEU A 213 6.31 11.91 -20.99
C LEU A 213 7.32 11.21 -21.91
N PRO A 214 8.54 10.92 -21.43
CA PRO A 214 9.52 10.17 -22.22
C PRO A 214 8.97 8.81 -22.67
N GLY A 215 9.00 8.56 -23.97
CA GLY A 215 8.52 7.30 -24.56
C GLY A 215 7.01 7.18 -24.75
N PHE A 216 6.20 8.07 -24.19
CA PHE A 216 4.74 8.05 -24.37
C PHE A 216 4.30 8.93 -25.55
N PRO A 217 3.15 8.63 -26.18
CA PRO A 217 2.46 9.58 -27.05
C PRO A 217 2.16 10.88 -26.32
N LEU A 218 2.08 11.97 -27.08
CA LEU A 218 1.69 13.27 -26.53
C LEU A 218 0.30 13.17 -25.90
N THR A 219 0.22 13.47 -24.61
CA THR A 219 -1.05 13.50 -23.86
C THR A 219 -1.61 14.91 -23.93
N THR A 220 -2.64 15.13 -24.73
CA THR A 220 -3.37 16.41 -24.78
C THR A 220 -4.76 16.21 -24.22
N GLY A 221 -5.16 17.03 -23.25
CA GLY A 221 -6.48 16.88 -22.66
C GLY A 221 -6.80 17.94 -21.62
N THR A 222 -7.96 17.73 -20.99
CA THR A 222 -8.48 18.61 -19.95
C THR A 222 -7.97 18.17 -18.57
N PHE A 223 -7.34 19.09 -17.85
CA PHE A 223 -6.85 18.89 -16.49
C PHE A 223 -7.66 19.75 -15.52
N GLN A 224 -8.00 19.21 -14.36
CA GLN A 224 -8.67 19.94 -13.31
C GLN A 224 -7.67 20.73 -12.48
N VAL A 225 -7.97 22.01 -12.22
CA VAL A 225 -7.13 22.85 -11.36
C VAL A 225 -7.43 22.49 -9.91
N MET A 226 -6.44 21.93 -9.21
CA MET A 226 -6.58 21.47 -7.83
C MET A 226 -5.22 21.39 -7.12
N PRO A 227 -5.19 21.42 -5.77
CA PRO A 227 -3.98 21.11 -5.03
C PRO A 227 -3.52 19.68 -5.37
N VAL A 228 -2.25 19.55 -5.75
CA VAL A 228 -1.61 18.24 -5.98
C VAL A 228 -0.73 17.90 -4.76
N PRO A 229 -0.85 16.68 -4.19
CA PRO A 229 -0.04 16.27 -3.04
C PRO A 229 1.47 16.30 -3.30
N GLU A 230 2.23 16.22 -2.20
CA GLU A 230 3.69 15.96 -2.22
C GLU A 230 4.53 16.99 -3.02
N GLY A 231 3.98 18.19 -3.26
CA GLY A 231 4.66 19.27 -3.97
C GLY A 231 4.87 19.01 -5.46
N LYS A 232 4.13 18.06 -6.05
CA LYS A 232 4.17 17.74 -7.49
C LYS A 232 3.34 18.72 -8.30
N ASP A 233 3.66 18.87 -9.59
CA ASP A 233 2.98 19.85 -10.45
C ASP A 233 1.67 19.31 -11.04
N ILE A 234 1.62 18.00 -11.34
CA ILE A 234 0.54 17.32 -12.07
C ILE A 234 0.21 15.97 -11.43
N VAL A 235 -1.07 15.62 -11.37
CA VAL A 235 -1.53 14.24 -11.09
C VAL A 235 -2.17 13.62 -12.34
N LEU A 236 -1.73 12.42 -12.72
CA LEU A 236 -2.34 11.60 -13.77
C LEU A 236 -3.18 10.51 -13.14
N GLY A 237 -4.49 10.60 -13.37
CA GLY A 237 -5.48 9.71 -12.79
C GLY A 237 -5.77 8.47 -13.62
N MET A 238 -6.81 7.75 -13.22
CA MET A 238 -7.40 6.64 -13.97
C MET A 238 -7.81 7.00 -15.40
N MET A 239 -8.11 8.27 -15.68
CA MET A 239 -8.39 8.74 -17.04
C MET A 239 -7.19 8.51 -17.96
N TRP A 240 -6.00 8.96 -17.56
CA TRP A 240 -4.77 8.76 -18.31
C TRP A 240 -4.33 7.29 -18.32
N LEU A 241 -4.41 6.61 -17.17
CA LEU A 241 -4.00 5.20 -17.04
C LEU A 241 -4.79 4.27 -17.96
N ARG A 242 -6.11 4.50 -18.13
CA ARG A 242 -6.95 3.70 -19.04
C ARG A 242 -6.62 3.98 -20.50
N GLU A 243 -6.31 5.22 -20.82
CA GLU A 243 -6.01 5.64 -22.19
C GLU A 243 -4.65 5.11 -22.66
N GLN A 244 -3.60 5.34 -21.87
CA GLN A 244 -2.24 4.97 -22.24
C GLN A 244 -1.91 3.52 -21.92
N ASN A 245 -2.61 2.91 -20.96
CA ASN A 245 -2.43 1.52 -20.51
C ASN A 245 -0.95 1.10 -20.44
N PRO A 246 -0.12 1.84 -19.69
CA PRO A 246 1.33 1.60 -19.63
C PRO A 246 1.66 0.20 -19.10
N ASP A 247 2.84 -0.27 -19.47
CA ASP A 247 3.52 -1.31 -18.71
C ASP A 247 4.23 -0.63 -17.55
N ILE A 248 3.83 -0.99 -16.35
CA ILE A 248 4.43 -0.49 -15.11
C ILE A 248 5.33 -1.60 -14.58
N ASP A 249 6.63 -1.39 -14.66
CA ASP A 249 7.59 -2.24 -13.98
C ASP A 249 7.66 -1.79 -12.52
N TRP A 250 6.83 -2.42 -11.70
CA TRP A 250 6.79 -2.19 -10.27
C TRP A 250 8.12 -2.50 -9.57
N ASN A 251 9.00 -3.31 -10.17
CA ASN A 251 10.31 -3.61 -9.60
C ASN A 251 11.31 -2.45 -9.77
N THR A 252 11.31 -1.81 -10.94
CA THR A 252 12.24 -0.70 -11.26
C THR A 252 11.63 0.68 -11.05
N GLY A 253 10.32 0.76 -10.80
CA GLY A 253 9.60 2.02 -10.75
C GLY A 253 9.49 2.70 -12.13
N GLN A 254 9.73 1.95 -13.21
CA GLN A 254 9.68 2.50 -14.56
C GLN A 254 8.31 2.32 -15.17
N ILE A 255 7.82 3.39 -15.79
CA ILE A 255 6.66 3.34 -16.67
C ILE A 255 7.15 3.29 -18.12
N ALA A 256 6.59 2.36 -18.90
CA ALA A 256 6.91 2.21 -20.30
C ALA A 256 5.62 2.10 -21.13
N PRO A 257 5.62 2.59 -22.37
CA PRO A 257 4.53 2.37 -23.31
C PRO A 257 4.44 0.87 -23.67
N ARG A 258 3.24 0.28 -23.61
CA ARG A 258 3.01 -1.14 -23.98
C ARG A 258 3.16 -1.40 -25.48
N ILE A 259 2.91 -0.39 -26.33
CA ILE A 259 2.99 -0.49 -27.79
C ILE A 259 4.08 0.45 -28.29
N LYS A 260 5.17 -0.11 -28.81
CA LYS A 260 6.12 0.64 -29.65
C LYS A 260 5.41 0.95 -30.96
N VAL A 261 5.12 2.22 -31.22
CA VAL A 261 4.43 2.64 -32.44
C VAL A 261 5.33 2.41 -33.64
N GLU A 262 5.22 1.24 -34.28
CA GLU A 262 5.48 1.07 -35.70
C GLU A 262 4.33 0.26 -36.33
N ASN A 263 3.51 0.98 -37.11
CA ASN A 263 2.46 0.52 -38.02
C ASN A 263 1.14 -0.03 -37.46
N THR A 264 0.14 0.84 -37.61
CA THR A 264 -1.29 0.63 -37.61
C THR A 264 -1.75 -0.48 -38.58
N GLN A 265 -2.38 -1.53 -38.04
CA GLN A 265 -3.56 -2.11 -38.67
C GLN A 265 -4.70 -2.14 -37.64
N THR A 266 -5.66 -1.24 -37.82
CA THR A 266 -6.91 -1.24 -37.06
C THR A 266 -7.74 -2.46 -37.42
N VAL A 267 -7.84 -3.43 -36.51
CA VAL A 267 -8.83 -4.51 -36.61
C VAL A 267 -10.12 -4.05 -35.93
N LYS A 268 -11.19 -3.85 -36.71
CA LYS A 268 -12.54 -3.66 -36.16
C LYS A 268 -13.07 -5.03 -35.71
N LEU A 269 -13.21 -5.23 -34.40
CA LEU A 269 -13.94 -6.37 -33.84
C LEU A 269 -15.41 -6.32 -34.31
N ARG A 270 -15.80 -7.26 -35.19
CA ARG A 270 -17.21 -7.54 -35.50
C ARG A 270 -17.65 -8.74 -34.67
N LEU A 271 -18.58 -8.51 -33.73
CA LEU A 271 -19.25 -9.59 -33.01
C LEU A 271 -20.05 -10.45 -34.00
N PRO A 272 -19.89 -11.78 -34.01
CA PRO A 272 -20.72 -12.66 -34.84
C PRO A 272 -22.17 -12.61 -34.34
N LYS A 273 -23.12 -12.32 -35.23
CA LYS A 273 -24.55 -12.50 -34.94
C LYS A 273 -24.87 -14.01 -34.95
N THR A 274 -24.75 -14.69 -33.82
CA THR A 274 -25.25 -16.06 -33.69
C THR A 274 -26.72 -16.05 -33.26
N ARG A 275 -27.57 -16.73 -34.02
CA ARG A 275 -28.94 -17.07 -33.61
C ARG A 275 -28.88 -18.00 -32.38
N PRO A 276 -29.85 -17.96 -31.44
CA PRO A 276 -29.80 -18.78 -30.25
C PRO A 276 -29.76 -20.27 -30.59
N ALA A 277 -28.84 -21.00 -29.96
CA ALA A 277 -28.61 -22.41 -30.18
C ALA A 277 -29.83 -23.24 -29.71
N ARG A 278 -30.24 -24.20 -30.55
CA ARG A 278 -31.33 -25.13 -30.29
C ARG A 278 -30.85 -26.22 -29.32
N TRP A 279 -31.56 -26.41 -28.21
CA TRP A 279 -31.31 -27.47 -27.24
C TRP A 279 -31.40 -28.85 -27.91
N VAL A 280 -30.33 -29.64 -27.82
CA VAL A 280 -30.35 -31.07 -28.13
C VAL A 280 -29.88 -31.81 -26.89
N ALA A 281 -30.77 -32.60 -26.30
CA ALA A 281 -30.50 -33.41 -25.12
C ALA A 281 -29.59 -34.59 -25.48
N GLY A 282 -28.47 -34.74 -24.75
CA GLY A 282 -27.55 -35.87 -24.91
C GLY A 282 -26.81 -36.15 -23.59
N GLN A 283 -26.95 -37.37 -23.11
CA GLN A 283 -26.59 -37.84 -21.76
C GLN A 283 -25.11 -37.67 -21.38
N ARG A 284 -24.88 -37.25 -20.13
CA ARG A 284 -23.55 -37.22 -19.47
C ARG A 284 -22.96 -38.63 -19.36
N ARG A 285 -21.67 -38.76 -19.68
CA ARG A 285 -20.79 -39.80 -19.11
C ARG A 285 -19.66 -39.13 -18.34
N ALA A 286 -19.48 -39.55 -17.10
CA ALA A 286 -18.40 -39.11 -16.22
C ALA A 286 -17.04 -39.69 -16.65
N ARG A 287 -15.97 -38.91 -16.50
CA ARG A 287 -14.60 -39.43 -16.37
C ARG A 287 -13.96 -38.88 -15.10
N VAL A 288 -13.27 -39.80 -14.43
CA VAL A 288 -12.50 -39.64 -13.19
C VAL A 288 -11.10 -39.11 -13.52
N ALA A 289 -10.53 -38.46 -12.51
CA ALA A 289 -9.39 -37.54 -12.46
C ALA A 289 -8.02 -38.04 -12.97
N GLN A 290 -7.22 -37.08 -13.47
CA GLN A 290 -5.77 -37.00 -13.28
C GLN A 290 -5.37 -35.52 -13.09
N ASP A 291 -4.80 -35.20 -11.92
CA ASP A 291 -4.21 -33.90 -11.58
C ASP A 291 -2.75 -33.81 -12.05
N PRO A 292 -2.32 -32.62 -12.52
CA PRO A 292 -1.03 -32.08 -12.13
C PRO A 292 -1.06 -30.57 -11.76
N TRP A 293 -0.55 -30.25 -10.57
CA TRP A 293 0.01 -28.97 -10.08
C TRP A 293 -0.92 -27.74 -9.87
N PRO A 294 -0.63 -26.88 -8.87
CA PRO A 294 -1.60 -25.96 -8.31
C PRO A 294 -1.91 -24.79 -9.26
N GLN A 295 -3.22 -24.60 -9.40
CA GLN A 295 -3.95 -23.53 -10.05
C GLN A 295 -3.38 -22.13 -9.80
N ARG A 296 -3.43 -21.31 -10.85
CA ARG A 296 -3.22 -19.85 -10.80
C ARG A 296 -4.16 -19.19 -9.76
N PRO A 297 -3.76 -18.09 -9.11
CA PRO A 297 -4.65 -17.34 -8.23
C PRO A 297 -5.90 -16.83 -8.97
N VAL A 298 -7.06 -17.00 -8.34
CA VAL A 298 -8.43 -16.87 -8.91
C VAL A 298 -8.88 -15.42 -9.14
N TRP A 299 -8.08 -14.40 -8.82
CA TRP A 299 -8.48 -12.99 -8.97
C TRP A 299 -8.23 -12.41 -10.38
N ALA A 300 -7.85 -13.24 -11.36
CA ALA A 300 -7.66 -12.85 -12.75
C ALA A 300 -8.92 -13.02 -13.64
N ASN A 301 -10.11 -13.25 -13.07
CA ASN A 301 -11.35 -13.26 -13.83
C ASN A 301 -12.05 -11.89 -13.74
N GLU A 302 -12.12 -11.25 -14.90
CA GLU A 302 -12.96 -10.09 -15.21
C GLU A 302 -14.42 -10.36 -14.84
N ASP A 303 -15.07 -9.39 -14.20
CA ASP A 303 -16.47 -8.99 -14.41
C ASP A 303 -16.97 -8.14 -13.23
N TYR A 304 -16.55 -6.88 -13.12
CA TYR A 304 -17.36 -5.83 -12.49
C TYR A 304 -16.95 -4.46 -13.07
N PHE A 305 -17.42 -4.18 -14.28
CA PHE A 305 -17.46 -2.84 -14.84
C PHE A 305 -18.92 -2.46 -15.16
N VAL A 306 -19.29 -1.28 -14.63
CA VAL A 306 -20.42 -0.39 -14.99
C VAL A 306 -21.81 -0.75 -14.43
N GLN A 307 -22.31 0.12 -13.54
CA GLN A 307 -23.58 0.83 -13.75
C GLN A 307 -23.48 2.26 -13.20
N THR A 308 -23.41 3.22 -14.12
CA THR A 308 -23.80 4.62 -13.91
C THR A 308 -25.32 4.70 -14.02
N VAL A 309 -26.01 5.26 -13.02
CA VAL A 309 -27.43 5.65 -13.13
C VAL A 309 -27.48 7.18 -13.29
N PRO A 310 -28.13 7.72 -14.33
CA PRO A 310 -28.37 9.16 -14.43
C PRO A 310 -29.39 9.60 -13.39
N ALA A 311 -29.18 10.79 -12.81
CA ALA A 311 -30.22 11.51 -12.10
C ALA A 311 -31.28 12.04 -13.10
N ASP A 312 -32.51 12.12 -12.60
CA ASP A 312 -33.71 12.79 -13.15
C ASP A 312 -34.62 11.99 -14.10
N VAL A 313 -35.66 11.37 -13.54
CA VAL A 313 -37.06 11.51 -13.97
C VAL A 313 -37.99 11.34 -12.75
N ALA A 314 -38.68 12.44 -12.39
CA ALA A 314 -39.89 12.57 -11.54
C ALA A 314 -39.84 12.18 -10.05
#